data_AF-A0A166T2W5-F1
#
_entry.id   AF-A0A166T2W5-F1
#
_cell.length_a   1.000
_cell.length_b   1.000
_cell.length_c   1.000
_cell.angle_alpha   90.00
_cell.angle_beta   90.00
_cell.angle_gamma   90.00
#
_symmetry.space_group_name_H-M   'P 1'
#
loop_
_entity.id
_entity.type
_entity.pdbx_description
1 polymer ?
#
loop_
_entity_poly.entity_id
_entity_poly.type
_entity_poly.pdbx_seq_one_letter_code
_entity_poly.pdbx_strand_id
1 'polypeptide(L)'
;MTAILHYAPDSNFNDVGGDQYNIHWQEPPAVSAFQEAVSTALNAVVRDRYYVPKCMQGTRHWIIDDIHRWLDDYDAPNILWLSGGEGSGKSAIASTVMSNLQEAGRLGGYFMCKRDDDLLSDPIAIWRTVASDLAGMRSDMAERMARNMRRRKIDPGRPDIDLHFKYLI
;
A
#
# COMPACT_ATOMS: atom_id res chain seq x y z
N MET A 1 -34.44 -8.10 37.35
CA MET A 1 -35.85 -8.08 36.92
C MET A 1 -36.03 -6.86 36.04
N THR A 2 -36.59 -7.08 34.86
CA THR A 2 -36.61 -6.22 33.66
C THR A 2 -37.30 -4.86 33.83
N ALA A 3 -36.76 -3.81 33.22
CA ALA A 3 -37.49 -2.69 32.60
C ALA A 3 -36.53 -1.96 31.63
N ILE A 4 -36.53 -2.31 30.35
CA ILE A 4 -37.21 -1.60 29.23
C ILE A 4 -36.54 -0.26 28.91
N LEU A 5 -35.69 -0.27 27.86
CA LEU A 5 -35.31 0.92 27.10
C LEU A 5 -36.50 1.31 26.22
N HIS A 6 -37.11 2.46 26.52
CA HIS A 6 -37.99 3.14 25.56
C HIS A 6 -37.13 4.03 24.67
N TYR A 7 -37.10 3.70 23.39
CA TYR A 7 -36.62 4.56 22.32
C TYR A 7 -37.71 5.60 22.02
N ALA A 8 -37.42 6.88 22.24
CA ALA A 8 -38.23 7.99 21.77
C ALA A 8 -37.46 8.69 20.63
N PRO A 9 -38.02 8.80 19.42
CA PRO A 9 -37.43 9.59 18.36
C PRO A 9 -37.72 11.07 18.69
N ASP A 10 -36.65 11.86 18.73
CA ASP A 10 -36.65 13.31 18.75
C ASP A 10 -37.22 13.99 20.01
N SER A 11 -36.42 14.02 21.08
CA SER A 11 -36.44 15.14 22.04
C SER A 11 -35.09 15.23 22.77
N ASN A 12 -34.21 16.13 22.32
CA ASN A 12 -33.03 16.51 23.10
C ASN A 12 -33.45 17.55 24.14
N PHE A 13 -33.43 17.18 25.43
CA PHE A 13 -33.53 18.13 26.53
C PHE A 13 -32.13 18.31 27.13
N ASN A 14 -31.47 19.41 26.81
CA ASN A 14 -30.20 19.78 27.41
C ASN A 14 -30.47 20.80 28.51
N ASP A 15 -30.36 20.38 29.76
CA ASP A 15 -30.31 21.30 30.89
C ASP A 15 -28.85 21.74 31.08
N VAL A 16 -28.55 22.98 30.72
CA VAL A 16 -27.19 23.53 30.77
C VAL A 16 -27.16 24.64 31.80
N GLY A 17 -26.59 24.35 32.98
CA GLY A 17 -26.38 25.34 34.05
C GLY A 17 -25.18 26.27 33.83
N GLY A 18 -24.66 26.40 32.61
CA GLY A 18 -23.45 27.17 32.28
C GLY A 18 -23.19 27.33 30.77
N ASP A 19 -22.03 27.86 30.38
CA ASP A 19 -21.68 28.10 28.97
C ASP A 19 -21.42 26.79 28.20
N GLN A 20 -22.14 26.58 27.09
CA GLN A 20 -21.90 25.48 26.18
C GLN A 20 -20.91 25.90 25.07
N TYR A 21 -19.76 25.24 25.01
CA TYR A 21 -18.82 25.36 23.91
C TYR A 21 -18.99 24.19 22.93
N ASN A 22 -19.59 24.44 21.77
CA ASN A 22 -19.62 23.46 20.68
C ASN A 22 -18.30 23.52 19.90
N ILE A 23 -17.40 22.57 20.19
CA ILE A 23 -16.18 22.38 19.41
C ILE A 23 -16.52 21.44 18.24
N HIS A 24 -16.56 21.99 17.03
CA HIS A 24 -16.72 21.19 15.82
C HIS A 24 -15.37 20.56 15.46
N TRP A 25 -15.19 19.31 15.87
CA TRP A 25 -14.08 18.48 15.39
C TRP A 25 -14.39 18.07 13.95
N GLN A 26 -13.78 18.75 12.98
CA GLN A 26 -13.67 18.18 11.63
C GLN A 26 -12.71 17.00 11.73
N GLU A 27 -13.22 15.78 11.56
CA GLU A 27 -12.35 14.68 11.21
C GLU A 27 -11.61 15.07 9.92
N PRO A 28 -10.26 15.04 9.89
CA PRO A 28 -9.56 15.22 8.64
C PRO A 28 -10.10 14.18 7.65
N PRO A 29 -10.31 14.53 6.37
CA PRO A 29 -10.79 13.57 5.39
C PRO A 29 -9.89 12.33 5.43
N ALA A 30 -10.51 11.14 5.42
CA ALA A 30 -9.82 9.85 5.56
C ALA A 30 -8.70 9.64 4.53
N VAL A 31 -8.71 10.41 3.44
CA VAL A 31 -7.67 10.50 2.42
C VAL A 31 -7.37 11.98 2.13
N SER A 32 -6.11 12.37 2.16
CA SER A 32 -5.70 13.74 1.83
C SER A 32 -5.89 14.04 0.34
N ALA A 33 -6.17 15.29 -0.02
CA ALA A 33 -6.29 15.72 -1.42
C ALA A 33 -5.05 15.40 -2.28
N PHE A 34 -3.87 15.30 -1.65
CA PHE A 34 -2.64 14.87 -2.32
C PHE A 34 -2.68 13.40 -2.74
N GLN A 35 -3.21 12.52 -1.88
CA GLN A 35 -3.30 11.08 -2.17
C GLN A 35 -4.25 10.80 -3.33
N GLU A 36 -5.39 11.48 -3.39
CA GLU A 36 -6.35 11.34 -4.50
C GLU A 36 -5.73 11.83 -5.83
N ALA A 37 -5.10 13.00 -5.81
CA ALA A 37 -4.45 13.57 -7.00
C ALA A 37 -3.31 12.68 -7.52
N VAL A 38 -2.48 12.14 -6.61
CA VAL A 38 -1.37 11.24 -6.96
C VAL A 38 -1.87 9.91 -7.48
N SER A 39 -2.84 9.28 -6.82
CA SER A 39 -3.42 8.01 -7.26
C SER A 39 -3.97 8.10 -8.68
N THR A 40 -4.72 9.17 -8.97
CA THR A 40 -5.25 9.45 -10.31
C THR A 40 -4.13 9.66 -11.34
N ALA A 41 -3.10 10.44 -11.00
CA ALA A 41 -2.01 10.75 -11.92
C ALA A 41 -1.11 9.54 -12.22
N LEU A 42 -0.90 8.65 -11.25
CA LEU A 42 -0.03 7.49 -11.41
C LEU A 42 -0.65 6.41 -12.30
N ASN A 43 -1.98 6.30 -12.37
CA ASN A 43 -2.66 5.25 -13.14
C ASN A 43 -2.07 3.85 -12.85
N ALA A 44 -2.02 3.50 -11.56
CA ALA A 44 -1.46 2.25 -11.07
C ALA A 44 -2.23 1.02 -11.60
N VAL A 45 -1.54 -0.11 -11.76
CA VAL A 45 -2.17 -1.35 -12.21
C VAL A 45 -3.06 -1.93 -11.10
N VAL A 46 -4.29 -2.29 -11.46
CA VAL A 46 -5.19 -3.04 -10.58
C VAL A 46 -4.73 -4.50 -10.51
N ARG A 47 -4.41 -4.98 -9.31
CA ARG A 47 -3.74 -6.28 -9.07
C ARG A 47 -4.70 -7.48 -8.93
N ASP A 48 -6.01 -7.28 -9.09
CA ASP A 48 -7.03 -8.33 -8.94
C ASP A 48 -6.94 -9.43 -10.02
N ARG A 49 -6.25 -9.14 -11.14
CA ARG A 49 -6.16 -10.04 -12.30
C ARG A 49 -5.09 -11.13 -12.19
N TYR A 50 -4.19 -11.05 -11.20
CA TYR A 50 -3.09 -12.00 -11.08
C TYR A 50 -2.82 -12.37 -9.62
N TYR A 51 -3.43 -13.49 -9.21
CA TYR A 51 -3.25 -14.07 -7.89
C TYR A 51 -2.26 -15.24 -7.95
N VAL A 52 -1.23 -15.19 -7.10
CA VAL A 52 -0.28 -16.29 -6.90
C VAL A 52 -0.57 -16.93 -5.54
N PRO A 53 -0.93 -18.22 -5.47
CA PRO A 53 -1.15 -18.89 -4.20
C PRO A 53 0.07 -18.86 -3.29
N LYS A 54 -0.16 -18.68 -1.99
CA LYS A 54 0.86 -18.81 -0.95
C LYS A 54 1.39 -20.24 -0.88
N CYS A 55 2.58 -20.42 -0.30
CA CYS A 55 3.07 -21.74 0.08
C CYS A 55 2.02 -22.49 0.92
N MET A 56 1.96 -23.81 0.76
CA MET A 56 1.17 -24.67 1.64
C MET A 56 1.67 -24.49 3.08
N GLN A 57 0.72 -24.40 4.02
CA GLN A 57 1.02 -24.35 5.45
C GLN A 57 1.90 -25.55 5.82
N GLY A 58 2.91 -25.35 6.67
CA GLY A 58 3.83 -26.43 7.02
C GLY A 58 5.09 -26.51 6.15
N THR A 59 5.12 -25.85 4.99
CA THR A 59 6.20 -26.02 4.00
C THR A 59 7.09 -24.81 3.88
N ARG A 60 8.34 -25.01 3.44
CA ARG A 60 9.29 -23.94 3.07
C ARG A 60 9.59 -22.92 4.18
N HIS A 61 9.34 -23.27 5.45
CA HIS A 61 9.60 -22.38 6.58
C HIS A 61 11.05 -21.90 6.61
N TRP A 62 12.01 -22.81 6.43
CA TRP A 62 13.43 -22.45 6.48
C TRP A 62 13.76 -21.24 5.58
N ILE A 63 13.33 -21.26 4.31
CA ILE A 63 13.63 -20.16 3.38
C ILE A 63 12.82 -18.90 3.70
N ILE A 64 11.59 -19.05 4.19
CA ILE A 64 10.76 -17.92 4.63
C ILE A 64 11.43 -17.24 5.84
N ASP A 65 11.91 -18.01 6.80
CA ASP A 65 12.59 -17.53 8.00
C ASP A 65 13.94 -16.87 7.66
N ASP A 66 14.68 -17.43 6.70
CA ASP A 66 15.89 -16.81 6.14
C ASP A 66 15.59 -15.44 5.52
N ILE A 67 14.49 -15.32 4.76
CA ILE A 67 14.07 -14.04 4.18
C ILE A 67 13.65 -13.05 5.26
N HIS A 68 12.93 -13.47 6.30
CA HIS A 68 12.58 -12.57 7.43
C HIS A 68 13.82 -12.10 8.17
N ARG A 69 14.80 -12.97 8.43
CA ARG A 69 16.10 -12.57 9.00
C ARG A 69 16.80 -11.53 8.14
N TRP A 70 16.80 -11.70 6.82
CA TRP A 70 17.35 -10.72 5.89
C TRP A 70 16.59 -9.39 5.91
N LEU A 71 15.25 -9.42 6.03
CA LEU A 71 14.41 -8.22 6.11
C LEU A 71 14.58 -7.44 7.43
N ASP A 72 15.05 -8.10 8.48
CA ASP A 72 15.31 -7.51 9.79
C ASP A 72 16.77 -7.05 9.97
N ASP A 73 17.64 -7.36 9.01
CA ASP A 73 19.05 -6.96 8.99
C ASP A 73 19.23 -5.64 8.22
N TYR A 74 19.49 -4.56 8.94
CA TYR A 74 19.70 -3.23 8.35
C TYR A 74 21.01 -3.10 7.54
N ASP A 75 21.95 -4.04 7.72
CA ASP A 75 23.22 -4.08 6.97
C ASP A 75 23.12 -5.00 5.74
N ALA A 76 22.00 -5.71 5.56
CA ALA A 76 21.77 -6.54 4.40
C ALA A 76 21.66 -5.72 3.10
N PRO A 77 22.01 -6.31 1.93
CA PRO A 77 21.79 -5.66 0.64
C PRO A 77 20.32 -5.26 0.43
N ASN A 78 20.02 -4.30 -0.45
CA ASN A 78 18.63 -3.90 -0.74
C ASN A 78 17.90 -4.85 -1.71
N ILE A 79 18.60 -5.85 -2.28
CA ILE A 79 18.06 -6.77 -3.28
C ILE A 79 18.31 -8.20 -2.83
N LEU A 80 17.23 -8.94 -2.60
CA LEU A 80 17.26 -10.38 -2.35
C LEU A 80 17.00 -11.13 -3.66
N TRP A 81 17.91 -12.04 -4.02
CA TRP A 81 17.79 -12.88 -5.22
C TRP A 81 17.34 -14.30 -4.87
N LEU A 82 16.05 -14.60 -5.08
CA LEU A 82 15.49 -15.93 -4.88
C LEU A 82 15.61 -16.79 -6.17
N SER A 83 16.66 -17.60 -6.26
CA SER A 83 16.86 -18.54 -7.38
C SER A 83 16.36 -19.96 -7.08
N GLY A 84 16.03 -20.71 -8.12
CA GLY A 84 15.61 -22.11 -8.02
C GLY A 84 15.07 -22.65 -9.34
N GLY A 85 14.99 -23.97 -9.47
CA GLY A 85 14.49 -24.64 -10.68
C GLY A 85 13.07 -24.23 -11.09
N GLU A 86 12.69 -24.55 -12.32
CA GLU A 86 11.31 -24.38 -12.77
C GLU A 86 10.33 -25.15 -11.85
N GLY A 87 9.16 -24.58 -11.59
CA GLY A 87 8.16 -25.23 -10.71
C GLY A 87 8.51 -25.30 -9.22
N SER A 88 9.69 -24.84 -8.77
CA SER A 88 10.10 -24.90 -7.35
C SER A 88 9.23 -24.10 -6.38
N GLY A 89 8.37 -23.21 -6.89
CA GLY A 89 7.45 -22.41 -6.09
C GLY A 89 8.00 -21.07 -5.62
N LYS A 90 8.98 -20.49 -6.33
CA LYS A 90 9.56 -19.15 -6.01
C LYS A 90 8.48 -18.08 -5.85
N SER A 91 7.53 -17.99 -6.78
CA SER A 91 6.44 -17.01 -6.70
C SER A 91 5.51 -17.28 -5.52
N ALA A 92 5.33 -18.55 -5.12
CA ALA A 92 4.57 -18.90 -3.92
C ALA A 92 5.30 -18.49 -2.63
N ILE A 93 6.64 -18.58 -2.60
CA ILE A 93 7.46 -18.05 -1.49
C ILE A 93 7.30 -16.53 -1.40
N ALA A 94 7.46 -15.82 -2.52
CA ALA A 94 7.27 -14.37 -2.57
C ALA A 94 5.86 -13.97 -2.11
N SER A 95 4.81 -14.66 -2.58
CA SER A 95 3.42 -14.44 -2.15
C SER A 95 3.23 -14.66 -0.65
N THR A 96 3.83 -15.72 -0.07
CA THR A 96 3.81 -15.93 1.38
C THR A 96 4.51 -14.80 2.14
N VAL A 97 5.71 -14.39 1.72
CA VAL A 97 6.46 -13.30 2.38
C VAL A 97 5.68 -11.99 2.32
N MET A 98 5.10 -11.65 1.15
CA MET A 98 4.25 -10.47 0.98
C MET A 98 3.05 -10.50 1.92
N SER A 99 2.34 -11.64 2.01
CA SER A 99 1.21 -11.82 2.95
C SER A 99 1.65 -11.57 4.39
N ASN A 100 2.76 -12.17 4.82
CA ASN A 100 3.27 -12.01 6.18
C ASN A 100 3.61 -10.54 6.47
N LEU A 101 4.25 -9.84 5.53
CA LEU A 101 4.58 -8.42 5.68
C LEU A 101 3.34 -7.53 5.68
N GLN A 102 2.32 -7.85 4.89
CA GLN A 102 1.05 -7.14 4.88
C GLN A 102 0.32 -7.32 6.21
N GLU A 103 0.23 -8.55 6.71
CA GLU A 103 -0.38 -8.87 8.01
C GLU A 103 0.36 -8.18 9.17
N ALA A 104 1.68 -8.02 9.06
CA ALA A 104 2.50 -7.28 10.02
C ALA A 104 2.48 -5.75 9.83
N GLY A 105 1.80 -5.21 8.82
CA GLY A 105 1.79 -3.77 8.51
C GLY A 105 3.15 -3.22 8.02
N ARG A 106 4.05 -4.09 7.55
CA ARG A 106 5.40 -3.77 7.09
C ARG A 106 5.54 -3.70 5.56
N LEU A 107 4.51 -4.09 4.81
CA LEU A 107 4.53 -4.07 3.35
C LEU A 107 4.24 -2.66 2.80
N GLY A 108 5.28 -1.95 2.35
CA GLY A 108 5.11 -0.61 1.76
C GLY A 108 4.48 -0.61 0.36
N GLY A 109 4.61 -1.70 -0.39
CA GLY A 109 4.05 -1.87 -1.73
C GLY A 109 4.70 -3.04 -2.46
N TYR A 110 4.10 -3.52 -3.54
CA TYR A 110 4.67 -4.63 -4.33
C TYR A 110 4.23 -4.61 -5.79
N PHE A 111 5.00 -5.26 -6.66
CA PHE A 111 4.58 -5.51 -8.04
C PHE A 111 4.96 -6.93 -8.42
N MET A 112 4.03 -7.64 -9.07
CA MET A 112 4.28 -8.99 -9.54
C MET A 112 4.33 -8.98 -11.06
N CYS A 113 5.53 -9.17 -11.60
CA CYS A 113 5.71 -9.18 -13.04
C CYS A 113 5.14 -10.47 -13.66
N LYS A 114 4.42 -10.33 -14.77
CA LYS A 114 3.93 -11.46 -15.57
C LYS A 114 4.23 -11.18 -17.04
N ARG A 115 4.97 -12.09 -17.67
CA ARG A 115 5.50 -11.90 -19.03
C ARG A 115 4.40 -11.74 -20.08
N ASP A 116 3.35 -12.56 -19.99
CA ASP A 116 2.28 -12.62 -20.98
C ASP A 116 1.10 -11.70 -20.64
N ASP A 117 1.40 -10.55 -20.06
CA ASP A 117 0.42 -9.54 -19.65
C ASP A 117 1.01 -8.15 -19.87
N ASP A 118 0.44 -7.38 -20.78
CA ASP A 118 1.00 -6.09 -21.22
C ASP A 118 1.11 -5.08 -20.06
N LEU A 119 0.21 -5.15 -19.07
CA LEU A 119 0.24 -4.26 -17.91
C LEU A 119 1.25 -4.72 -16.87
N LEU A 120 1.35 -6.04 -16.65
CA LEU A 120 2.25 -6.63 -15.65
C LEU A 120 3.66 -6.90 -16.20
N SER A 121 3.92 -6.62 -17.47
CA SER A 121 5.25 -6.67 -18.09
C SER A 121 5.84 -5.28 -18.33
N ASP A 122 5.06 -4.20 -18.16
CA ASP A 122 5.51 -2.81 -18.30
C ASP A 122 6.42 -2.38 -17.11
N PRO A 123 7.71 -2.08 -17.35
CA PRO A 123 8.61 -1.61 -16.29
C PRO A 123 8.16 -0.29 -15.64
N ILE A 124 7.41 0.55 -16.35
CA ILE A 124 6.93 1.83 -15.83
C ILE A 124 5.75 1.61 -14.88
N ALA A 125 4.92 0.61 -15.16
CA ALA A 125 3.85 0.19 -14.26
C ALA A 125 4.37 -0.23 -12.89
N ILE A 126 5.56 -0.82 -12.79
CA ILE A 126 6.20 -1.17 -11.51
C ILE A 126 6.26 0.04 -10.60
N TRP A 127 6.91 1.12 -11.06
CA TRP A 127 7.15 2.31 -10.25
C TRP A 127 5.87 3.06 -9.92
N ARG A 128 4.96 3.18 -10.88
CA ARG A 128 3.66 3.85 -10.67
C ARG A 128 2.81 3.12 -9.64
N THR A 129 2.81 1.80 -9.69
CA THR A 129 1.99 0.98 -8.80
C THR A 129 2.57 0.96 -7.38
N VAL A 130 3.89 0.82 -7.23
CA VAL A 130 4.56 0.91 -5.91
C VAL A 130 4.43 2.32 -5.32
N ALA A 131 4.60 3.36 -6.13
CA ALA A 131 4.43 4.75 -5.68
C ALA A 131 3.00 5.03 -5.20
N SER A 132 1.99 4.44 -5.85
CA SER A 132 0.60 4.55 -5.43
C SER A 132 0.35 3.91 -4.07
N ASP A 133 0.91 2.72 -3.82
CA ASP A 133 0.83 2.07 -2.49
C ASP A 133 1.47 2.95 -1.41
N LEU A 134 2.69 3.45 -1.68
CA LEU A 134 3.44 4.30 -0.75
C LEU A 134 2.70 5.62 -0.46
N ALA A 135 2.12 6.25 -1.49
CA ALA A 135 1.32 7.46 -1.32
C ALA A 135 0.05 7.18 -0.50
N GLY A 136 -0.63 6.05 -0.74
CA GLY A 136 -1.80 5.63 0.03
C GLY A 136 -1.47 5.40 1.51
N MET A 137 -0.29 4.85 1.80
CA MET A 137 0.17 4.61 3.18
C MET A 137 0.67 5.89 3.88
N ARG A 138 1.33 6.79 3.15
CA ARG A 138 2.06 7.92 3.71
C ARG A 138 1.75 9.22 2.99
N SER A 139 1.08 10.14 3.69
CA SER A 139 0.69 11.44 3.15
C SER A 139 1.88 12.32 2.77
N ASP A 140 3.02 12.20 3.47
CA ASP A 140 4.25 12.94 3.15
C ASP A 140 4.88 12.47 1.83
N MET A 141 4.77 11.18 1.52
CA MET A 141 5.16 10.63 0.21
C MET A 141 4.23 11.15 -0.89
N ALA A 142 2.91 11.11 -0.68
CA ALA A 142 1.94 11.65 -1.62
C ALA A 142 2.20 13.14 -1.91
N GLU A 143 2.47 13.95 -0.87
CA GLU A 143 2.79 15.36 -1.05
C GLU A 143 4.08 15.56 -1.86
N ARG A 144 5.14 14.80 -1.56
CA ARG A 144 6.42 14.85 -2.28
C ARG A 144 6.25 14.53 -3.76
N MET A 145 5.50 13.46 -4.07
CA MET A 145 5.20 13.06 -5.44
C MET A 145 4.38 14.13 -6.18
N ALA A 146 3.29 14.61 -5.57
CA ALA A 146 2.46 15.68 -6.14
C ALA A 146 3.29 16.93 -6.44
N ARG A 147 4.22 17.29 -5.55
CA ARG A 147 5.14 18.42 -5.74
C ARG A 147 6.10 18.21 -6.92
N ASN A 148 6.63 17.01 -7.09
CA ASN A 148 7.49 16.67 -8.22
C ASN A 148 6.75 16.74 -9.56
N MET A 149 5.51 16.24 -9.61
CA MET A 149 4.64 16.33 -10.79
C MET A 149 4.29 17.79 -11.11
N ARG A 150 3.88 18.60 -10.11
CA ARG A 150 3.57 20.03 -10.29
C ARG A 150 4.77 20.82 -10.83
N ARG A 151 5.98 20.48 -10.39
CA ARG A 151 7.24 21.07 -10.87
C ARG A 151 7.71 20.52 -12.22
N ARG A 152 6.92 19.66 -12.88
CA ARG A 152 7.24 19.00 -14.15
C ARG A 152 8.57 18.24 -14.12
N LYS A 153 8.96 17.73 -12.95
CA LYS A 153 10.14 16.88 -12.80
C LYS A 153 9.89 15.47 -13.33
N ILE A 154 8.64 15.05 -13.35
CA ILE A 154 8.18 13.76 -13.86
C ILE A 154 6.80 13.90 -14.49
N ASP A 155 6.58 13.17 -15.59
CA ASP A 155 5.28 12.89 -16.19
C ASP A 155 5.03 11.38 -16.08
N PRO A 156 4.11 10.92 -15.20
CA PRO A 156 3.83 9.49 -15.00
C PRO A 156 3.28 8.78 -16.23
N GLY A 157 2.82 9.52 -17.25
CA GLY A 157 2.38 8.95 -18.53
C GLY A 157 3.53 8.65 -19.50
N ARG A 158 4.74 9.16 -19.24
CA ARG A 158 5.88 9.01 -20.15
C ARG A 158 6.80 7.86 -19.75
N PRO A 159 7.33 7.09 -20.71
CA PRO A 159 8.23 5.99 -20.42
C PRO A 159 9.64 6.47 -20.08
N ASP A 160 9.87 6.89 -18.83
CA ASP A 160 11.19 7.28 -18.33
C ASP A 160 11.47 6.63 -16.97
N ILE A 161 12.13 5.48 -17.00
CA ILE A 161 12.40 4.66 -15.81
C ILE A 161 13.23 5.41 -14.77
N ASP A 162 14.23 6.16 -15.20
CA ASP A 162 15.15 6.86 -14.30
C ASP A 162 14.43 7.98 -13.56
N LEU A 163 13.60 8.76 -14.27
CA LEU A 163 12.80 9.81 -13.63
C LEU A 163 11.69 9.24 -12.74
N HIS A 164 11.07 8.12 -13.13
CA HIS A 164 10.07 7.44 -12.30
C HIS A 164 10.69 7.00 -10.98
N PHE A 165 11.82 6.29 -11.03
CA PHE A 165 12.51 5.87 -9.81
C PHE A 165 12.93 7.07 -8.96
N LYS A 166 13.57 8.08 -9.57
CA LYS A 166 14.11 9.24 -8.85
C LYS A 166 13.07 10.13 -8.17
N TYR A 167 11.88 10.25 -8.76
CA TYR A 167 10.88 11.24 -8.31
C TYR A 167 9.61 10.65 -7.71
N LEU A 168 9.40 9.34 -7.84
CA LEU A 168 8.25 8.66 -7.25
C LEU A 168 8.63 7.79 -6.04
N ILE A 169 9.84 7.25 -5.99
CA ILE A 169 10.35 6.43 -4.86
C ILE A 169 11.25 7.30 -3.97
#